data_AF-A0A7K6VFZ9-F1
#
_entry.id   AF-A0A7K6VFZ9-F1
#
_cell.length_a   1.000
_cell.length_b   1.000
_cell.length_c   1.000
_cell.angle_alpha   90.00
_cell.angle_beta   90.00
_cell.angle_gamma   90.00
#
_symmetry.space_group_name_H-M   'P 1'
#
loop_
_entity.id
_entity.type
_entity.pdbx_description
1 polymer ?
#
loop_
_entity_poly.entity_id
_entity_poly.type
_entity_poly.pdbx_seq_one_letter_code
_entity_poly.pdbx_strand_id
1 'polypeptide(L)'
;MGTEPEVCDFLGRCLCRSGVAGLQCDSCQPGHHSFPACQECSCAGVGSLGSACGPRGQCVCRGNYAGLRCDRCAPGYYSYPSCL
;
A
#
# COMPACT_ATOMS: atom_id res chain seq x y z
N MET A 1 -2.12 -10.96 17.87
CA MET A 1 -1.45 -9.90 18.65
C MET A 1 -0.85 -8.89 17.70
N GLY A 2 -1.64 -7.86 17.37
CA GLY A 2 -1.30 -6.76 16.47
C GLY A 2 -1.80 -5.41 16.98
N THR A 3 -2.20 -5.36 18.25
CA THR A 3 -2.74 -4.19 18.93
C THR A 3 -1.97 -4.03 20.23
N GLU A 4 -1.47 -2.81 20.48
CA GLU A 4 -1.21 -2.38 21.86
C GLU A 4 -2.56 -2.34 22.62
N PRO A 5 -2.56 -2.41 23.96
CA PRO A 5 -3.79 -2.49 24.76
C PRO A 5 -4.85 -1.52 24.22
N GLU A 6 -5.99 -2.08 23.80
CA GLU A 6 -7.05 -1.48 22.99
C GLU A 6 -7.69 -0.24 23.63
N VAL A 7 -6.98 0.89 23.64
CA VAL A 7 -7.56 2.18 24.01
C VAL A 7 -8.29 2.70 22.78
N CYS A 8 -9.59 2.41 22.72
CA CYS A 8 -10.49 2.93 21.71
C CYS A 8 -11.31 4.10 22.27
N ASP A 9 -11.39 5.20 21.51
CA ASP A 9 -12.26 6.33 21.83
C ASP A 9 -13.74 5.91 21.76
N PHE A 10 -14.64 6.65 22.41
CA PHE A 10 -16.09 6.43 22.35
C PHE A 10 -16.68 6.49 20.93
N LEU A 11 -15.94 7.07 19.98
CA LEU A 11 -16.27 7.14 18.56
C LEU A 11 -15.90 5.85 17.79
N GLY A 12 -15.35 4.84 18.46
CA GLY A 12 -14.90 3.58 17.84
C GLY A 12 -13.56 3.67 17.11
N ARG A 13 -12.77 4.73 17.37
CA ARG A 13 -11.41 4.91 16.83
C ARG A 13 -10.39 4.35 17.83
N CYS A 14 -9.69 3.30 17.46
CA CYS A 14 -8.66 2.67 18.29
C CYS A 14 -7.27 3.23 18.01
N LEU A 15 -6.44 3.31 19.05
CA LEU A 15 -5.03 3.66 18.90
C LEU A 15 -4.25 2.47 18.32
N CYS A 16 -3.85 2.58 17.06
CA CYS A 16 -3.19 1.50 16.35
C CYS A 16 -1.67 1.49 16.56
N ARG A 17 -1.10 0.27 16.64
CA ARG A 17 0.36 0.07 16.63
C ARG A 17 0.96 0.60 15.32
N SER A 18 2.22 1.05 15.36
CA SER A 18 2.97 1.38 14.13
C SER A 18 2.92 0.23 13.12
N GLY A 19 2.50 0.55 11.89
CA GLY A 19 2.30 -0.40 10.79
C GLY A 19 0.84 -0.77 10.51
N VAL A 20 -0.08 -0.60 11.48
CA VAL A 20 -1.52 -0.90 11.32
C VAL A 20 -2.38 0.36 11.38
N ALA A 21 -3.48 0.34 10.63
CA ALA A 21 -4.47 1.41 10.51
C ALA A 21 -5.89 0.83 10.48
N GLY A 22 -6.88 1.72 10.43
CA GLY A 22 -8.30 1.34 10.49
C GLY A 22 -8.93 1.77 11.79
N LEU A 23 -10.26 1.76 11.84
CA LEU A 23 -11.01 2.11 13.06
C LEU A 23 -10.68 1.15 14.19
N GLN A 24 -10.50 -0.14 13.88
CA GLN A 24 -10.16 -1.17 14.85
C GLN A 24 -8.77 -1.76 14.61
N CYS A 25 -7.89 -1.03 13.91
CA CYS A 25 -6.54 -1.50 13.57
C CYS A 25 -6.54 -2.83 12.79
N ASP A 26 -7.58 -3.00 11.97
CA ASP A 26 -7.89 -4.18 11.15
C ASP A 26 -7.27 -4.14 9.75
N SER A 27 -6.56 -3.06 9.43
CA SER A 27 -5.88 -2.84 8.15
C SER A 27 -4.45 -2.40 8.36
N CYS A 28 -3.65 -2.38 7.29
CA CYS A 28 -2.28 -1.87 7.36
C CYS A 28 -2.26 -0.36 7.08
N GLN A 29 -1.26 0.34 7.62
CA GLN A 29 -1.04 1.75 7.28
C GLN A 29 -0.83 1.95 5.77
N PRO A 30 -1.14 3.14 5.22
CA PRO A 30 -0.84 3.45 3.84
C PRO A 30 0.64 3.19 3.54
N GLY A 31 0.93 2.39 2.52
CA GLY A 31 2.29 1.95 2.24
C GLY A 31 2.70 0.65 2.94
N HIS A 32 1.77 -0.08 3.56
CA HIS A 32 1.95 -1.45 4.01
C HIS A 32 0.79 -2.35 3.52
N HIS A 33 1.04 -3.65 3.34
CA HIS A 33 0.06 -4.65 2.89
C HIS A 33 0.19 -5.98 3.62
N SER A 34 -0.70 -6.93 3.34
CA SER A 34 -0.63 -8.28 3.92
C SER A 34 -0.84 -8.29 5.45
N PHE A 35 -1.98 -7.76 5.92
CA PHE A 35 -2.38 -7.90 7.32
C PHE A 35 -2.46 -9.40 7.71
N PRO A 36 -1.99 -9.82 8.90
CA PRO A 36 -1.50 -9.01 10.04
C PRO A 36 0.00 -8.70 10.03
N ALA A 37 0.74 -9.18 9.03
CA ALA A 37 2.18 -8.95 8.94
C ALA A 37 2.54 -7.51 8.56
N CYS A 38 1.64 -6.82 7.84
CA CYS A 38 1.82 -5.44 7.37
C CYS A 38 3.23 -5.20 6.82
N GLN A 39 3.54 -5.86 5.71
CA GLN A 39 4.78 -5.70 4.99
C GLN A 39 4.80 -4.37 4.23
N GLU A 40 5.93 -3.70 4.22
CA GLU A 40 6.13 -2.45 3.49
C GLU A 40 5.87 -2.63 1.98
N CYS A 41 5.10 -1.71 1.41
CA CYS A 41 4.84 -1.63 0.00
C CYS A 41 6.12 -1.21 -0.72
N SER A 42 6.66 -2.10 -1.54
CA SER A 42 7.88 -1.85 -2.29
C SER A 42 7.60 -1.09 -3.60
N CYS A 43 6.77 -0.03 -3.53
CA CYS A 43 6.31 0.81 -4.63
C CYS A 43 7.17 2.08 -4.78
N ALA A 44 8.44 1.90 -5.18
CA ALA A 44 9.39 2.99 -5.35
C ALA A 44 9.63 3.36 -6.82
N GLY A 45 8.84 2.81 -7.75
CA GLY A 45 9.01 3.04 -9.18
C GLY A 45 8.43 4.37 -9.64
N VAL A 46 9.01 4.97 -10.69
CA VAL A 46 8.48 6.19 -11.32
C VAL A 46 7.06 6.01 -11.87
N GLY A 47 6.70 4.75 -12.13
CA GLY A 47 5.39 4.34 -12.60
C GLY A 47 4.33 4.24 -11.51
N SER A 48 4.69 4.31 -10.23
CA SER A 48 3.73 4.27 -9.14
C SER A 48 3.14 5.66 -8.88
N LEU A 49 1.84 5.74 -8.61
CA LEU A 49 1.14 6.97 -8.21
C LEU A 49 1.46 7.38 -6.77
N GLY A 50 2.03 6.47 -5.98
CA GLY A 50 2.54 6.74 -4.63
C GLY A 50 3.13 5.48 -4.02
N SER A 51 3.46 5.56 -2.73
CA SER A 51 4.03 4.44 -1.97
C SER A 51 2.98 3.43 -1.49
N ALA A 52 1.69 3.73 -1.68
CA ALA A 52 0.59 2.84 -1.28
C ALA A 52 0.43 1.67 -2.26
N CYS A 53 0.18 0.49 -1.72
CA CYS A 53 -0.16 -0.70 -2.48
C CYS A 53 -1.49 -1.29 -1.98
N GLY A 54 -2.17 -2.01 -2.87
CA GLY A 54 -3.41 -2.70 -2.56
C GLY A 54 -3.20 -3.87 -1.58
N PRO A 55 -4.28 -4.55 -1.18
CA PRO A 55 -4.24 -5.62 -0.18
C PRO A 55 -3.31 -6.79 -0.55
N ARG A 56 -3.05 -6.97 -1.84
CA ARG A 56 -2.14 -8.01 -2.39
C ARG A 56 -0.70 -7.53 -2.62
N GLY A 57 -0.33 -6.33 -2.15
CA GLY A 57 0.99 -5.76 -2.43
C GLY A 57 1.13 -5.15 -3.83
N GLN A 58 0.03 -5.02 -4.57
CA GLN A 58 0.05 -4.43 -5.91
C GLN A 58 0.08 -2.91 -5.82
N CYS A 59 1.14 -2.30 -6.34
CA CYS A 59 1.30 -0.86 -6.41
C CYS A 59 0.22 -0.23 -7.30
N VAL A 60 -0.19 0.98 -6.93
CA VAL A 60 -1.10 1.77 -7.77
C VAL A 60 -0.28 2.38 -8.91
N CYS A 61 -0.42 1.85 -10.12
CA CYS A 61 0.34 2.32 -11.28
C CYS A 61 -0.33 3.50 -11.97
N ARG A 62 0.49 4.39 -12.53
CA ARG A 62 0.09 5.42 -13.48
C ARG A 62 -0.42 4.77 -14.75
N GLY A 63 -1.27 5.47 -15.51
CA GLY A 63 -1.93 4.92 -16.70
C GLY A 63 -1.01 4.26 -17.73
N ASN A 64 0.25 4.72 -17.84
CA ASN A 64 1.23 4.21 -18.81
C ASN A 64 2.08 3.04 -18.26
N TYR A 65 1.87 2.62 -17.01
CA TYR A 65 2.68 1.62 -16.33
C TYR A 65 1.82 0.44 -15.88
N ALA A 66 2.43 -0.73 -15.84
CA ALA A 66 1.82 -1.99 -15.45
C ALA A 66 2.82 -2.83 -14.63
N GLY A 67 2.33 -3.94 -14.08
CA GLY A 67 3.10 -4.82 -13.22
C GLY A 67 2.73 -4.69 -11.74
N LEU A 68 3.28 -5.56 -10.91
CA LEU A 68 3.04 -5.53 -9.47
C LEU A 68 3.66 -4.28 -8.83
N ARG A 69 4.80 -3.83 -9.37
CA ARG A 69 5.59 -2.71 -8.85
C ARG A 69 5.64 -1.52 -9.81
N CYS A 70 4.77 -1.51 -10.83
CA CYS A 70 4.78 -0.51 -11.90
C CYS A 70 6.15 -0.44 -12.60
N ASP A 71 6.79 -1.60 -12.71
CA ASP A 71 8.11 -1.85 -13.27
C ASP A 71 8.07 -2.20 -14.76
N ARG A 72 6.88 -2.20 -15.36
CA ARG A 72 6.66 -2.44 -16.79
C ARG A 72 5.82 -1.31 -17.38
N CYS A 73 5.95 -1.09 -18.68
CA CYS A 73 5.01 -0.21 -19.39
C CYS A 73 3.69 -0.95 -19.63
N ALA A 74 2.59 -0.20 -19.62
CA ALA A 74 1.28 -0.72 -19.98
C ALA A 74 1.27 -1.19 -21.44
N PRO A 75 0.38 -2.13 -21.82
CA PRO A 75 0.27 -2.58 -23.20
C PRO A 75 0.04 -1.39 -24.14
N GLY A 76 0.91 -1.23 -25.14
CA GLY A 76 0.88 -0.10 -26.09
C GLY A 76 1.86 1.03 -25.78
N TYR A 77 2.54 1.00 -24.64
CA TYR A 77 3.61 1.93 -24.27
C TYR A 77 4.97 1.24 -24.28
N TYR A 78 6.01 1.98 -24.63
CA TYR A 78 7.37 1.45 -24.78
C TYR A 78 8.36 2.42 -24.13
N SER A 79 9.62 2.00 -23.91
CA SER A 79 10.68 2.80 -23.27
C SER A 79 10.53 3.07 -21.75
N TYR A 80 10.58 2.03 -20.92
CA TYR A 80 10.73 2.20 -19.47
C TYR A 80 12.07 2.91 -19.15
N PRO A 81 12.13 3.91 -18.26
CA PRO A 81 11.12 4.35 -17.30
C PRO A 81 10.28 5.56 -17.77
N SER A 82 10.23 5.88 -19.06
CA SER A 82 9.41 6.99 -19.58
C SER A 82 8.01 6.55 -20.03
N CYS A 83 7.88 5.30 -20.51
CA CYS A 83 6.63 4.69 -21.00
C CYS A 83 5.82 5.68 -21.87
N LEU A 84 6.39 5.96 -23.05
CA LEU A 84 5.86 6.82 -24.11
C LEU A 84 4.95 6.05 -25.07
#